data_AF-A0A2N2SDZ3-F1
#
_entry.id   AF-A0A2N2SDZ3-F1
#
_cell.length_a   1.000
_cell.length_b   1.000
_cell.length_c   1.000
_cell.angle_alpha   90.00
_cell.angle_beta   90.00
_cell.angle_gamma   90.00
#
_symmetry.space_group_name_H-M   'P 1'
#
loop_
_entity.id
_entity.type
_entity.pdbx_description
1 polymer ?
#
loop_
_entity_poly.entity_id
_entity_poly.type
_entity_poly.pdbx_seq_one_letter_code
_entity_poly.pdbx_strand_id
1 'polypeptide(L)'
;LLHERGPDTVLDILTGTPSRDEARLNLLARERIAALRLSSPVEELRLETHGPRPLAARSNDLFGDPATERENATLLLDRLRARLGAGQVRQLSTFPDQRPEHAWRSMPFGEQSASPLLHVEPSVGAPRPLWLLPQARPLSHPASLCLVRGPERIEQGWWDGHDIRRDYYVASTGNDALWWIYRELDPRGDWYVQGYFG
;
A
#
# COMPACT_ATOMS: atom_id res chain seq x y z
N LEU A 1 -2.72 20.21 -24.43
CA LEU A 1 -2.60 21.68 -24.46
C LEU A 1 -1.72 22.01 -25.65
N LEU A 2 -2.27 22.68 -26.66
CA LEU A 2 -1.50 23.04 -27.85
C LEU A 2 -0.80 24.38 -27.58
N HIS A 3 0.50 24.43 -27.89
CA HIS A 3 1.34 25.60 -27.66
C HIS A 3 1.65 26.30 -28.98
N GLU A 4 1.74 27.64 -28.95
CA GLU A 4 2.19 28.45 -30.11
C GLU A 4 3.56 27.97 -30.62
N ARG A 5 4.45 27.61 -29.69
CA ARG A 5 5.81 27.13 -29.95
C ARG A 5 6.13 25.95 -29.04
N GLY A 6 6.58 24.85 -29.66
CA GLY A 6 7.01 23.64 -28.95
C GLY A 6 5.99 22.50 -28.98
N PRO A 7 6.32 21.35 -28.35
CA PRO A 7 5.44 20.19 -28.34
C PRO A 7 4.22 20.40 -27.45
N ASP A 8 3.11 19.76 -27.79
CA ASP A 8 1.89 19.76 -26.99
C ASP A 8 2.12 19.18 -25.59
N THR A 9 1.58 19.84 -24.57
CA THR A 9 1.55 19.26 -23.22
C THR A 9 0.32 18.36 -23.07
N VAL A 10 0.55 17.06 -22.98
CA VAL A 10 -0.50 16.05 -22.72
C VAL A 10 -0.73 15.90 -21.22
N LEU A 11 -2.00 15.90 -20.82
CA LEU A 11 -2.39 15.79 -19.42
C LEU A 11 -3.47 14.71 -19.26
N ASP A 12 -3.12 13.61 -18.61
CA ASP A 12 -4.06 12.54 -18.33
C ASP A 12 -4.90 12.85 -17.08
N ILE A 13 -6.21 12.96 -17.28
CA ILE A 13 -7.20 13.04 -16.20
C ILE A 13 -7.71 11.64 -15.93
N LEU A 14 -7.03 10.96 -15.00
CA LEU A 14 -7.39 9.60 -14.61
C LEU A 14 -8.30 9.60 -13.39
N THR A 15 -9.40 8.85 -13.47
CA THR A 15 -10.25 8.50 -12.33
C THR A 15 -10.03 7.03 -11.96
N GLY A 16 -10.07 6.69 -10.67
CA GLY A 16 -9.90 5.33 -10.17
C GLY A 16 -10.96 4.34 -10.67
N THR A 17 -12.12 4.86 -11.11
CA THR A 17 -13.19 4.14 -11.79
C THR A 17 -13.71 4.96 -12.96
N PRO A 18 -14.27 4.35 -14.03
CA PRO A 18 -14.97 5.10 -15.08
C PRO A 18 -16.05 6.01 -14.45
N SER A 19 -16.06 7.28 -14.83
CA SER A 19 -16.95 8.28 -14.26
C SER A 19 -17.49 9.23 -15.31
N ARG A 20 -18.71 9.73 -15.08
CA ARG A 20 -19.36 10.80 -15.86
C ARG A 20 -19.64 12.06 -15.04
N ASP A 21 -19.19 12.09 -13.79
CA ASP A 21 -19.42 13.21 -12.89
C ASP A 21 -18.57 14.41 -13.34
N GLU A 22 -19.26 15.38 -13.95
CA GLU A 22 -18.64 16.59 -14.48
C GLU A 22 -17.93 17.42 -13.41
N ALA A 23 -18.52 17.55 -12.22
CA ALA A 23 -17.94 18.34 -11.14
C ALA A 23 -16.63 17.70 -10.66
N ARG A 24 -16.61 16.37 -10.55
CA ARG A 24 -15.42 15.58 -10.24
C ARG A 24 -14.34 15.71 -11.30
N LEU A 25 -14.67 15.56 -12.58
CA LEU A 25 -13.71 15.67 -13.67
C LEU A 25 -13.10 17.08 -13.75
N ASN A 26 -13.92 18.13 -13.59
CA ASN A 26 -13.47 19.51 -13.53
C ASN A 26 -12.52 19.76 -12.35
N LEU A 27 -12.83 19.22 -11.16
CA LEU A 27 -11.97 19.35 -10.00
C LEU A 27 -10.59 18.75 -10.26
N LEU A 28 -10.52 17.53 -10.80
CA LEU A 28 -9.25 16.86 -11.13
C LEU A 28 -8.47 17.62 -12.21
N ALA A 29 -9.14 18.09 -13.26
CA ALA A 29 -8.53 18.90 -14.31
C ALA A 29 -7.88 20.17 -13.74
N ARG A 30 -8.60 20.89 -12.87
CA ARG A 30 -8.11 22.12 -12.22
C ARG A 30 -6.88 21.85 -11.36
N GLU A 31 -6.90 20.81 -10.52
CA GLU A 31 -5.76 20.48 -9.64
C GLU A 31 -4.52 20.11 -10.47
N ARG A 32 -4.70 19.36 -11.57
CA ARG A 32 -3.62 19.00 -12.48
C ARG A 32 -3.02 20.20 -13.22
N ILE A 33 -3.89 21.06 -13.78
CA ILE A 33 -3.46 22.26 -14.51
C ILE A 33 -2.75 23.23 -13.56
N ALA A 34 -3.25 23.40 -12.33
CA ALA A 34 -2.64 24.27 -11.33
C ALA A 34 -1.24 23.81 -10.90
N ALA A 35 -0.97 22.50 -10.93
CA ALA A 35 0.35 21.94 -10.63
C ALA A 35 1.32 21.98 -11.83
N LEU A 36 0.83 22.27 -13.03
CA LEU A 36 1.60 22.22 -14.27
C LEU A 36 2.39 23.52 -14.46
N ARG A 37 3.69 23.39 -14.78
CA ARG A 37 4.50 24.51 -15.27
C ARG A 37 4.48 24.50 -16.80
N LEU A 38 3.87 25.52 -17.38
CA LEU A 38 3.81 25.69 -18.83
C LEU A 38 5.16 26.18 -19.36
N SER A 39 5.67 25.55 -20.41
CA SER A 39 6.91 25.93 -21.10
C SER A 39 6.71 27.08 -22.10
N SER A 40 5.48 27.28 -22.56
CA SER A 40 5.07 28.28 -23.57
C SER A 40 3.58 28.60 -23.39
N PRO A 41 3.07 29.75 -23.88
CA PRO A 41 1.64 30.03 -23.93
C PRO A 41 0.84 28.91 -24.60
N VAL A 42 -0.40 28.73 -24.13
CA VAL A 42 -1.36 27.74 -24.65
C VAL A 42 -2.37 28.46 -25.53
N GLU A 43 -2.55 27.99 -26.77
CA GLU A 43 -3.50 28.56 -27.72
C GLU A 43 -4.82 27.77 -27.76
N GLU A 44 -4.75 26.44 -27.58
CA GLU A 44 -5.91 25.56 -27.66
C GLU A 44 -5.90 24.50 -26.54
N LEU A 45 -7.10 24.25 -26.01
CA LEU A 45 -7.40 23.15 -25.08
C LEU A 45 -8.23 22.10 -25.81
N ARG A 46 -7.67 20.89 -25.93
CA ARG A 46 -8.38 19.73 -26.46
C ARG A 46 -8.65 18.72 -25.34
N LEU A 47 -9.87 18.22 -25.28
CA LEU A 47 -10.29 17.14 -24.38
C LEU A 47 -10.62 15.90 -25.21
N GLU A 48 -9.94 14.80 -24.93
CA GLU A 48 -10.14 13.51 -25.60
C GLU A 48 -10.52 12.44 -24.57
N THR A 49 -11.38 11.50 -24.97
CA THR A 49 -11.80 10.38 -24.13
C THR A 49 -11.63 9.08 -24.90
N HIS A 50 -11.03 8.07 -24.27
CA HIS A 50 -10.80 6.78 -24.90
C HIS A 50 -11.65 5.70 -24.22
N GLY A 51 -12.54 5.07 -24.99
CA GLY A 51 -13.30 3.88 -24.55
C GLY A 51 -14.43 4.16 -23.56
N PRO A 52 -15.48 4.92 -23.94
CA PRO A 52 -16.66 5.08 -23.10
C PRO A 52 -17.32 3.73 -22.82
N ARG A 53 -17.76 3.52 -21.57
CA ARG A 53 -18.45 2.29 -21.15
C ARG A 53 -19.92 2.59 -20.81
N PRO A 54 -20.85 1.66 -21.09
CA PRO A 54 -22.24 1.78 -20.67
C PRO A 54 -22.35 1.95 -19.15
N LEU A 55 -23.17 2.90 -18.72
CA LEU A 55 -23.42 3.15 -17.30
C LEU A 55 -24.57 2.26 -16.81
N ALA A 56 -24.29 1.37 -15.87
CA ALA A 56 -25.32 0.60 -15.19
C ALA A 56 -26.18 1.54 -14.30
N ALA A 57 -27.49 1.32 -14.30
CA ALA A 57 -28.40 2.04 -13.41
C ALA A 57 -28.05 1.74 -11.95
N ARG A 58 -28.03 2.79 -11.12
CA ARG A 58 -27.86 2.64 -9.67
C ARG A 58 -29.23 2.64 -8.99
N SER A 59 -29.42 1.72 -8.06
CA SER A 59 -30.54 1.76 -7.12
C SER A 59 -30.04 2.49 -5.87
N ASN A 60 -30.71 3.58 -5.49
CA ASN A 60 -30.44 4.21 -4.19
C ASN A 60 -31.00 3.30 -3.10
N ASP A 61 -30.14 2.83 -2.20
CA ASP A 61 -30.56 2.19 -0.96
C ASP A 61 -30.95 3.24 0.09
N LEU A 62 -31.93 2.92 0.92
CA LEU A 62 -32.57 3.83 1.86
C LEU A 62 -31.71 4.12 3.11
N PHE A 63 -30.67 3.31 3.35
CA PHE A 63 -29.84 3.35 4.56
C PHE A 63 -28.46 4.00 4.37
N GLY A 64 -28.29 4.74 3.27
CA GLY A 64 -26.97 5.20 2.83
C GLY A 64 -26.31 4.13 1.98
N ASP A 65 -25.65 4.54 0.91
CA ASP A 65 -25.10 3.63 -0.08
C ASP A 65 -23.60 3.43 0.18
N PRO A 66 -23.15 2.24 0.60
CA PRO A 66 -21.72 1.91 0.73
C PRO A 66 -20.94 2.19 -0.56
N ALA A 67 -21.60 2.16 -1.73
CA ALA A 67 -20.99 2.56 -2.98
C ALA A 67 -20.68 4.06 -3.02
N THR A 68 -21.51 4.92 -2.43
CA THR A 68 -21.26 6.37 -2.34
C THR A 68 -20.03 6.67 -1.47
N GLU A 69 -19.87 6.00 -0.32
CA GLU A 69 -18.66 6.15 0.50
C GLU A 69 -17.41 5.69 -0.25
N ARG A 70 -17.50 4.56 -0.95
CA ARG A 70 -16.42 4.03 -1.77
C ARG A 70 -16.05 4.96 -2.93
N GLU A 71 -17.04 5.62 -3.52
CA GLU A 71 -16.83 6.61 -4.57
C GLU A 71 -16.17 7.89 -4.06
N ASN A 72 -16.56 8.36 -2.88
CA ASN A 72 -15.95 9.49 -2.21
C ASN A 72 -14.49 9.19 -1.84
N ALA A 73 -14.21 7.98 -1.34
CA ALA A 73 -12.84 7.53 -1.09
C ALA A 73 -12.02 7.48 -2.39
N THR A 74 -12.61 6.97 -3.48
CA THR A 74 -11.96 6.95 -4.80
C THR A 74 -11.70 8.38 -5.30
N LEU A 75 -12.63 9.32 -5.10
CA LEU A 75 -12.47 10.72 -5.46
C LEU A 75 -11.31 11.38 -4.72
N LEU A 76 -11.23 11.15 -3.41
CA LEU A 76 -10.13 11.64 -2.59
C LEU A 76 -8.78 11.14 -3.11
N LEU A 77 -8.68 9.85 -3.43
CA LEU A 77 -7.45 9.24 -3.95
C LEU A 77 -7.09 9.82 -5.33
N ASP A 78 -8.06 10.02 -6.21
CA ASP A 78 -7.84 10.66 -7.50
C ASP A 78 -7.33 12.09 -7.34
N ARG A 79 -7.91 12.85 -6.40
CA ARG A 79 -7.47 14.22 -6.11
C ARG A 79 -6.05 14.27 -5.56
N LEU A 80 -5.70 13.37 -4.64
CA LEU A 80 -4.36 13.27 -4.10
C LEU A 80 -3.35 12.93 -5.20
N ARG A 81 -3.67 11.98 -6.09
CA ARG A 81 -2.83 11.64 -7.26
C ARG A 81 -2.70 12.81 -8.22
N ALA A 82 -3.76 13.59 -8.39
CA ALA A 82 -3.77 14.76 -9.26
C ALA A 82 -2.83 15.86 -8.77
N ARG A 83 -2.85 16.12 -7.47
CA ARG A 83 -2.11 17.21 -6.84
C ARG A 83 -0.66 16.85 -6.50
N LEU A 84 -0.42 15.62 -6.04
CA LEU A 84 0.90 15.17 -5.57
C LEU A 84 1.68 14.43 -6.66
N GLY A 85 1.01 13.95 -7.71
CA GLY A 85 1.60 13.10 -8.75
C GLY A 85 1.30 11.61 -8.53
N ALA A 86 1.30 10.85 -9.63
CA ALA A 86 0.84 9.46 -9.64
C ALA A 86 1.67 8.51 -8.75
N GLY A 87 2.96 8.80 -8.54
CA GLY A 87 3.86 8.01 -7.70
C GLY A 87 3.83 8.35 -6.20
N GLN A 88 3.19 9.47 -5.82
CA GLN A 88 3.19 9.92 -4.42
C GLN A 88 2.06 9.30 -3.58
N VAL A 89 1.01 8.80 -4.23
CA VAL A 89 -0.04 8.02 -3.56
C VAL A 89 0.27 6.55 -3.75
N ARG A 90 0.55 5.86 -2.64
CA ARG A 90 0.96 4.45 -2.62
C ARG A 90 -0.06 3.59 -1.88
N GLN A 91 -0.14 2.33 -2.29
CA GLN A 91 -0.94 1.28 -1.66
C GLN A 91 -0.03 0.19 -1.09
N LEU A 92 -0.52 -0.53 -0.08
CA LEU A 92 0.13 -1.75 0.42
C LEU A 92 -0.43 -2.95 -0.32
N SER A 93 0.45 -3.85 -0.73
CA SER A 93 0.07 -5.12 -1.32
C SER A 93 0.81 -6.25 -0.63
N THR A 94 0.15 -7.39 -0.49
CA THR A 94 0.77 -8.62 -0.01
C THR A 94 1.65 -9.22 -1.10
N PHE A 95 2.73 -9.86 -0.68
CA PHE A 95 3.66 -10.56 -1.56
C PHE A 95 3.88 -11.97 -1.01
N PRO A 96 3.99 -13.01 -1.86
CA PRO A 96 4.09 -14.41 -1.41
C PRO A 96 5.49 -14.74 -0.90
N ASP A 97 5.93 -14.05 0.15
CA ASP A 97 7.16 -14.30 0.89
C ASP A 97 6.81 -14.43 2.37
N GLN A 98 7.39 -15.42 3.05
CA GLN A 98 7.11 -15.64 4.47
C GLN A 98 7.96 -14.76 5.38
N ARG A 99 9.08 -14.21 4.88
CA ARG A 99 9.93 -13.27 5.61
C ARG A 99 9.15 -11.98 5.86
N PRO A 100 8.99 -11.52 7.11
CA PRO A 100 8.08 -10.40 7.43
C PRO A 100 8.43 -9.10 6.69
N GLU A 101 9.70 -8.87 6.39
CA GLU A 101 10.19 -7.71 5.66
C GLU A 101 9.87 -7.75 4.15
N HIS A 102 9.60 -8.94 3.62
CA HIS A 102 9.34 -9.18 2.20
C HIS A 102 7.90 -9.61 1.90
N ALA A 103 7.10 -9.93 2.92
CA ALA A 103 5.71 -10.39 2.83
C ALA A 103 4.72 -9.31 2.33
N TRP A 104 5.19 -8.08 2.18
CA TRP A 104 4.40 -6.95 1.69
C TRP A 104 5.28 -5.98 0.92
N ARG A 105 4.66 -5.16 0.07
CA ARG A 105 5.33 -4.07 -0.65
C ARG A 105 4.44 -2.84 -0.71
N SER A 106 5.07 -1.68 -0.67
CA SER A 106 4.42 -0.43 -1.02
C SER A 106 4.55 -0.22 -2.53
N MET A 107 3.43 -0.06 -3.24
CA MET A 107 3.39 0.13 -4.69
C MET A 107 2.61 1.38 -5.06
N PRO A 108 2.83 2.00 -6.22
CA PRO A 108 1.97 3.09 -6.70
C PRO A 108 0.49 2.67 -6.72
N PHE A 109 -0.39 3.59 -6.33
CA PHE A 109 -1.83 3.33 -6.31
C PHE A 109 -2.37 3.12 -7.72
N GLY A 110 -3.11 2.02 -7.92
CA GLY A 110 -3.72 1.64 -9.20
C GLY A 110 -2.90 0.67 -10.06
N GLU A 111 -1.66 0.37 -9.67
CA GLU A 111 -0.93 -0.77 -10.23
C GLU A 111 -1.52 -2.09 -9.71
N GLN A 112 -1.72 -3.05 -10.60
CA GLN A 112 -2.20 -4.38 -10.23
C GLN A 112 -1.04 -5.15 -9.59
N SER A 113 -1.29 -5.69 -8.40
CA SER A 113 -0.39 -6.69 -7.84
C SER A 113 -0.44 -7.94 -8.71
N ALA A 114 0.74 -8.48 -9.04
CA ALA A 114 0.86 -9.69 -9.84
C ALA A 114 0.26 -10.92 -9.14
N SER A 115 0.02 -10.85 -7.83
CA SER A 115 -0.80 -11.83 -7.13
C SER A 115 -2.26 -11.39 -7.23
N PRO A 116 -3.13 -12.20 -7.86
CA PRO A 116 -4.56 -12.05 -7.64
C PRO A 116 -4.79 -12.06 -6.12
N LEU A 117 -5.80 -11.32 -5.67
CA LEU A 117 -6.41 -11.54 -4.36
C LEU A 117 -7.01 -12.96 -4.36
N LEU A 118 -6.17 -13.99 -4.44
CA LEU A 118 -6.48 -15.26 -3.84
C LEU A 118 -6.82 -14.89 -2.41
N HIS A 119 -8.04 -15.22 -2.00
CA HIS A 119 -8.37 -15.28 -0.59
C HIS A 119 -7.31 -16.18 0.04
N VAL A 120 -6.23 -15.57 0.52
CA VAL A 120 -5.33 -16.20 1.44
C VAL A 120 -6.18 -16.25 2.68
N GLU A 121 -6.88 -17.37 2.85
CA GLU A 121 -7.39 -17.81 4.15
C GLU A 121 -6.33 -17.39 5.16
N PRO A 122 -6.67 -16.56 6.18
CA PRO A 122 -5.69 -16.12 7.15
C PRO A 122 -5.01 -17.39 7.62
N SER A 123 -3.72 -17.52 7.29
CA SER A 123 -2.96 -18.71 7.63
C SER A 123 -3.22 -18.94 9.11
N VAL A 124 -3.66 -20.15 9.47
CA VAL A 124 -3.82 -20.60 10.85
C VAL A 124 -2.41 -20.75 11.47
N GLY A 125 -1.65 -19.65 11.42
CA GLY A 125 -0.27 -19.51 11.80
C GLY A 125 -0.14 -18.66 13.04
N ALA A 126 1.09 -18.57 13.55
CA ALA A 126 1.38 -17.71 14.68
C ALA A 126 0.96 -16.25 14.37
N PRO A 127 0.42 -15.53 15.37
CA PRO A 127 -0.02 -14.16 15.17
C PRO A 127 1.23 -13.33 14.86
N ARG A 128 1.16 -12.57 13.77
CA ARG A 128 2.21 -11.62 13.37
C ARG A 128 1.71 -10.20 13.65
N PRO A 129 2.55 -9.31 14.20
CA PRO A 129 2.13 -7.95 14.49
C PRO A 129 1.94 -7.14 13.20
N LEU A 130 1.04 -6.16 13.24
CA LEU A 130 0.93 -5.17 12.17
C LEU A 130 2.13 -4.22 12.15
N TRP A 131 2.66 -3.87 13.32
CA TRP A 131 3.77 -2.93 13.46
C TRP A 131 5.12 -3.65 13.46
N LEU A 132 5.80 -3.59 12.31
CA LEU A 132 7.17 -4.08 12.15
C LEU A 132 8.15 -2.91 12.23
N LEU A 133 9.28 -3.15 12.89
CA LEU A 133 10.42 -2.25 12.85
C LEU A 133 11.08 -2.32 11.46
N PRO A 134 11.49 -1.18 10.89
CA PRO A 134 12.25 -1.16 9.63
C PRO A 134 13.55 -1.98 9.71
N GLN A 135 14.14 -2.05 10.89
CA GLN A 135 15.28 -2.89 11.20
C GLN A 135 15.10 -3.50 12.59
N ALA A 136 15.31 -4.81 12.69
CA ALA A 136 15.28 -5.52 13.96
C ALA A 136 16.31 -4.95 14.95
N ARG A 137 15.95 -4.87 16.23
CA ARG A 137 16.82 -4.31 17.27
C ARG A 137 17.28 -5.41 18.22
N PRO A 138 18.58 -5.48 18.59
CA PRO A 138 19.05 -6.47 19.56
C PRO A 138 18.40 -6.24 20.92
N LEU A 139 18.07 -7.32 21.62
CA LEU A 139 17.52 -7.32 22.96
C LEU A 139 18.63 -7.53 23.98
N SER A 140 18.89 -6.53 24.82
CA SER A 140 19.93 -6.60 25.85
C SER A 140 19.55 -7.52 27.02
N HIS A 141 18.26 -7.60 27.37
CA HIS A 141 17.77 -8.37 28.52
C HIS A 141 16.63 -9.31 28.14
N PRO A 142 16.86 -10.30 27.27
CA PRO A 142 15.79 -11.22 26.83
C PRO A 142 15.19 -12.02 28.00
N ALA A 143 15.95 -12.23 29.07
CA ALA A 143 15.49 -12.93 30.28
C ALA A 143 14.40 -12.19 31.07
N SER A 144 14.20 -10.89 30.84
CA SER A 144 13.11 -10.13 31.46
C SER A 144 11.76 -10.29 30.74
N LEU A 145 11.74 -11.02 29.61
CA LEU A 145 10.53 -11.27 28.82
C LEU A 145 10.00 -12.67 29.12
N CYS A 146 8.68 -12.82 29.14
CA CYS A 146 8.02 -14.12 29.24
C CYS A 146 7.57 -14.57 27.85
N LEU A 147 8.00 -15.75 27.39
CA LEU A 147 7.56 -16.29 26.11
C LEU A 147 6.10 -16.76 26.22
N VAL A 148 5.23 -16.18 25.40
CA VAL A 148 3.79 -16.46 25.37
C VAL A 148 3.44 -17.46 24.27
N ARG A 149 4.11 -17.38 23.12
CA ARG A 149 3.87 -18.27 21.96
C ARG A 149 5.14 -18.45 21.13
N GLY A 150 5.28 -19.62 20.50
CA GLY A 150 6.36 -19.92 19.55
C GLY A 150 7.00 -21.30 19.81
N PRO A 151 7.99 -21.70 19.00
CA PRO A 151 8.54 -20.94 17.88
C PRO A 151 7.68 -20.99 16.61
N GLU A 152 7.60 -19.87 15.90
CA GLU A 152 7.36 -19.85 14.46
C GLU A 152 8.71 -19.83 13.76
N ARG A 153 9.07 -20.92 13.08
CA ARG A 153 10.33 -21.03 12.35
C ARG A 153 10.17 -20.52 10.92
N ILE A 154 11.03 -19.59 10.52
CA ILE A 154 11.12 -19.11 9.14
C ILE A 154 12.53 -19.44 8.62
N GLU A 155 12.57 -20.30 7.62
CA GLU A 155 13.77 -20.64 6.82
C GLU A 155 13.49 -20.34 5.36
N GLN A 156 13.99 -19.20 4.85
CA GLN A 156 13.70 -18.71 3.49
C GLN A 156 14.84 -17.82 2.97
N GLY A 157 14.94 -17.64 1.65
CA GLY A 157 15.91 -16.72 1.02
C GLY A 157 17.21 -17.36 0.52
N TRP A 158 17.32 -18.69 0.60
CA TRP A 158 18.48 -19.41 0.05
C TRP A 158 18.65 -19.24 -1.47
N TRP A 159 17.59 -18.87 -2.20
CA TRP A 159 17.61 -18.65 -3.65
C TRP A 159 17.98 -17.21 -4.08
N ASP A 160 17.92 -16.24 -3.17
CA ASP A 160 18.16 -14.82 -3.48
C ASP A 160 19.36 -14.22 -2.75
N GLY A 161 20.11 -15.04 -2.01
CA GLY A 161 21.28 -14.61 -1.25
C GLY A 161 20.95 -13.89 0.06
N HIS A 162 19.68 -13.84 0.45
CA HIS A 162 19.19 -13.29 1.71
C HIS A 162 18.58 -14.39 2.58
N ASP A 163 19.31 -15.50 2.73
CA ASP A 163 18.90 -16.63 3.55
C ASP A 163 18.75 -16.19 5.01
N ILE A 164 17.60 -16.52 5.60
CA ILE A 164 17.34 -16.32 7.02
C ILE A 164 16.88 -17.63 7.61
N ARG A 165 17.35 -17.90 8.84
CA ARG A 165 16.90 -19.01 9.68
C ARG A 165 16.62 -18.48 11.07
N ARG A 166 15.35 -18.20 11.35
CA ARG A 166 14.91 -17.50 12.56
C ARG A 166 13.78 -18.25 13.24
N ASP A 167 13.87 -18.37 14.56
CA ASP A 167 12.75 -18.78 15.41
C ASP A 167 12.12 -17.53 16.03
N TYR A 168 10.89 -17.23 15.61
CA TYR A 168 10.08 -16.13 16.12
C TYR A 168 9.19 -16.56 17.28
N TYR A 169 9.02 -15.66 18.25
CA TYR A 169 8.20 -15.84 19.43
C TYR A 169 7.39 -14.58 19.72
N VAL A 170 6.23 -14.78 20.32
CA VAL A 170 5.51 -13.70 21.01
C VAL A 170 5.95 -13.71 22.45
N ALA A 171 6.44 -12.58 22.95
CA ALA A 171 6.88 -12.43 24.33
C ALA A 171 6.12 -11.28 25.01
N SER A 172 5.77 -11.44 26.28
CA SER A 172 5.22 -10.35 27.10
C SER A 172 6.31 -9.70 27.93
N THR A 173 6.17 -8.39 28.10
CA THR A 173 6.96 -7.59 29.05
C THR A 173 6.30 -7.59 30.43
N GLY A 174 7.00 -7.06 31.44
CA GLY A 174 6.43 -6.87 32.79
C GLY A 174 5.22 -5.94 32.86
N ASN A 175 4.92 -5.18 31.79
CA ASN A 175 3.74 -4.32 31.68
C ASN A 175 2.69 -4.90 30.70
N ASP A 176 2.69 -6.22 30.46
CA ASP A 176 1.80 -6.95 29.55
C ASP A 176 1.85 -6.53 28.06
N ALA A 177 2.77 -5.64 27.68
CA ALA A 177 3.00 -5.33 26.26
C ALA A 177 3.58 -6.56 25.55
N LEU A 178 3.03 -6.86 24.37
CA LEU A 178 3.40 -8.02 23.56
C LEU A 178 4.39 -7.63 22.46
N TRP A 179 5.54 -8.29 22.45
CA TRP A 179 6.64 -8.09 21.51
C TRP A 179 6.78 -9.30 20.62
N TRP A 180 7.09 -9.05 19.34
CA TRP A 180 7.45 -10.10 18.40
C TRP A 180 8.96 -10.13 18.27
N ILE A 181 9.55 -11.18 18.82
CA ILE A 181 11.00 -11.33 18.98
C ILE A 181 11.47 -12.56 18.21
N TYR A 182 12.73 -12.60 17.81
CA TYR A 182 13.31 -13.78 17.20
C TYR A 182 14.74 -14.02 17.66
N ARG A 183 15.22 -15.23 17.38
CA ARG A 183 16.62 -15.60 17.50
C ARG A 183 17.12 -16.18 16.19
N GLU A 184 18.31 -15.79 15.76
CA GLU A 184 18.97 -16.39 14.61
C GLU A 184 19.50 -17.79 14.96
N LEU A 185 19.35 -18.73 14.02
CA LEU A 185 19.77 -20.12 14.20
C LEU A 185 21.12 -20.43 13.56
N ASP A 186 21.55 -19.65 12.57
CA ASP A 186 22.80 -19.88 11.83
C ASP A 186 23.46 -18.56 11.37
N PRO A 187 24.56 -18.12 12.02
CA PRO A 187 25.07 -18.66 13.29
C PRO A 187 24.03 -18.45 14.40
N ARG A 188 24.06 -19.28 15.45
CA ARG A 188 23.17 -19.07 16.61
C ARG A 188 23.44 -17.71 17.23
N GLY A 189 22.51 -16.78 17.04
CA GLY A 189 22.67 -15.39 17.39
C GLY A 189 21.99 -15.01 18.70
N ASP A 190 22.03 -13.70 18.97
CA ASP A 190 21.31 -13.05 20.05
C ASP A 190 19.81 -12.94 19.75
N TRP A 191 19.06 -12.44 20.73
CA TRP A 191 17.65 -12.14 20.58
C TRP A 191 17.45 -10.75 19.97
N TYR A 192 16.47 -10.64 19.10
CA TYR A 192 16.08 -9.38 18.45
C TYR A 192 14.60 -9.14 18.58
N VAL A 193 14.18 -7.89 18.63
CA VAL A 193 12.78 -7.48 18.46
C VAL A 193 12.55 -7.07 17.01
N GLN A 194 11.54 -7.68 16.38
CA GLN A 194 11.11 -7.37 15.02
C GLN A 194 9.90 -6.42 15.01
N GLY A 195 9.01 -6.53 16.00
CA GLY A 195 7.77 -5.77 16.00
C GLY A 195 7.01 -5.81 17.31
N TYR A 196 5.89 -5.10 17.36
CA TYR A 196 5.06 -4.93 18.55
C TYR A 196 3.59 -5.18 18.23
N PHE A 197 2.87 -5.83 19.13
CA PHE A 197 1.40 -5.94 19.05
C PHE A 197 0.77 -4.79 19.84
N GLY A 198 -0.26 -4.16 19.26
CA GLY A 198 -0.97 -3.02 19.85
C GLY A 198 -2.00 -2.46 18.87
#